data_AF-A0A3C2BTL4-F1
#
_entry.id   AF-A0A3C2BTL4-F1
#
_cell.length_a   1.000
_cell.length_b   1.000
_cell.length_c   1.000
_cell.angle_alpha   90.00
_cell.angle_beta   90.00
_cell.angle_gamma   90.00
#
_symmetry.space_group_name_H-M   'P 1'
#
loop_
_entity.id
_entity.type
_entity.pdbx_description
1 polymer ?
#
loop_
_entity_poly.entity_id
_entity_poly.type
_entity_poly.pdbx_seq_one_letter_code
_entity_poly.pdbx_strand_id
1 'polypeptide(L)'
;LSTVYAGSDVAKYFGTSTTDSRYPDVLGIAQTGVVYTGGTGKIAEHGGASPDDRDVPLVISGANDRNGHTVTRQVETTQIAPTILKALGLDPNQLQAVQIEGTKALPQR
;
A
#
# COMPACT_ATOMS: atom_id res chain seq x y z
N LEU A 1 -2.84 -9.47 20.70
CA LEU A 1 -3.26 -8.36 19.81
C LEU A 1 -2.78 -7.04 20.41
N SER A 2 -2.29 -6.12 19.58
CA SER A 2 -1.91 -4.75 20.00
C SER A 2 -3.10 -3.79 19.94
N THR A 3 -4.04 -4.00 19.02
CA THR A 3 -5.29 -3.23 18.91
C THR A 3 -6.38 -4.10 18.28
N VAL A 4 -7.64 -3.83 18.63
CA VAL A 4 -8.82 -4.47 18.04
C VAL A 4 -9.79 -3.39 17.59
N TYR A 5 -10.24 -3.47 16.35
CA TYR A 5 -11.30 -2.65 15.77
C TYR A 5 -12.54 -3.50 15.54
N ALA A 6 -13.72 -2.90 15.65
CA ALA A 6 -14.98 -3.57 15.39
C ALA A 6 -15.99 -2.62 14.72
N GLY A 7 -16.92 -3.20 13.96
CA GLY A 7 -18.00 -2.45 13.33
C GLY A 7 -17.49 -1.34 12.41
N SER A 8 -18.03 -0.13 12.57
CA SER A 8 -17.67 1.02 11.71
C SER A 8 -16.20 1.42 11.78
N ASP A 9 -15.49 1.08 12.86
CA ASP A 9 -14.08 1.43 12.99
C ASP A 9 -13.19 0.58 12.07
N VAL A 10 -13.64 -0.61 11.68
CA VAL A 10 -12.95 -1.42 10.67
C VAL A 10 -13.09 -0.79 9.28
N ALA A 11 -14.28 -0.31 8.93
CA ALA A 11 -14.51 0.40 7.66
C ALA A 11 -13.62 1.65 7.56
N LYS A 12 -13.52 2.43 8.65
CA LYS A 12 -12.61 3.58 8.75
C LYS A 12 -11.14 3.17 8.57
N TYR A 13 -10.72 2.08 9.20
CA TYR A 13 -9.34 1.58 9.09
C TYR A 13 -8.95 1.29 7.62
N PHE A 14 -9.86 0.67 6.86
CA PHE A 14 -9.61 0.35 5.45
C PHE A 14 -9.96 1.49 4.47
N GLY A 15 -10.43 2.64 4.96
CA GLY A 15 -10.86 3.74 4.10
C GLY A 15 -12.07 3.38 3.23
N THR A 16 -12.95 2.49 3.69
CA THR A 16 -14.16 2.07 2.98
C THR A 16 -15.45 2.48 3.72
N SER A 17 -16.60 2.17 3.14
CA SER A 17 -17.92 2.39 3.70
C SER A 17 -18.41 1.18 4.50
N THR A 18 -19.25 1.40 5.51
CA THR A 18 -19.93 0.33 6.27
C THR A 18 -20.91 -0.49 5.43
N THR A 19 -21.21 -0.05 4.21
CA THR A 19 -22.04 -0.79 3.24
C THR A 19 -21.22 -1.71 2.34
N ASP A 20 -19.89 -1.63 2.39
CA ASP A 20 -19.01 -2.52 1.63
C ASP A 20 -19.00 -3.91 2.27
N SER A 21 -19.49 -4.92 1.57
CA SER A 21 -19.57 -6.28 2.11
C SER A 21 -18.21 -7.00 2.18
N ARG A 22 -17.11 -6.37 1.75
CA ARG A 22 -15.79 -7.00 1.64
C ARG A 22 -14.90 -6.79 2.86
N TYR A 23 -15.18 -5.81 3.71
CA TYR A 23 -14.40 -5.61 4.94
C TYR A 23 -14.97 -6.50 6.07
N PRO A 24 -14.13 -6.96 7.02
CA PRO A 24 -14.58 -7.86 8.08
C PRO A 24 -15.28 -7.10 9.22
N ASP A 25 -16.11 -7.80 10.00
CA ASP A 25 -16.78 -7.23 11.17
C ASP A 25 -15.80 -6.82 12.29
N VAL A 26 -14.68 -7.54 12.39
CA VAL A 26 -13.63 -7.36 13.40
C VAL A 26 -12.26 -7.42 12.75
N LEU A 27 -11.37 -6.52 13.16
CA LEU A 27 -9.97 -6.51 12.77
C LEU A 27 -9.09 -6.50 14.01
N GLY A 28 -8.25 -7.52 14.17
CA GLY A 28 -7.21 -7.56 15.19
C GLY A 28 -5.84 -7.26 14.61
N ILE A 29 -5.13 -6.28 15.15
CA ILE A 29 -3.72 -6.06 14.83
C ILE A 29 -2.87 -6.94 15.75
N ALA A 30 -2.06 -7.82 15.17
CA ALA A 30 -1.14 -8.66 15.91
C ALA A 30 -0.03 -7.82 16.56
N GLN A 31 0.57 -8.35 17.63
CA GLN A 31 1.85 -7.81 18.11
C GLN A 31 2.94 -8.29 17.16
N THR A 32 3.98 -7.47 16.94
CA THR A 32 5.11 -7.85 16.09
C THR A 32 5.72 -9.18 16.55
N GLY A 33 5.95 -10.09 15.60
CA GLY A 33 6.46 -11.44 15.86
C GLY A 33 5.40 -12.48 16.23
N VAL A 34 4.11 -12.09 16.34
CA VAL A 34 3.01 -13.02 16.60
C VAL A 34 2.27 -13.34 15.31
N VAL A 35 2.14 -14.63 15.01
CA VAL A 35 1.37 -15.14 13.87
C VAL A 35 0.18 -15.96 14.37
N TYR A 36 -1.02 -15.66 13.88
CA TYR A 36 -2.21 -16.48 14.11
C TYR A 36 -2.38 -17.45 12.93
N THR A 37 -2.09 -18.74 13.15
CA THR A 37 -2.07 -19.79 12.12
C THR A 37 -2.91 -20.99 12.54
N GLY A 38 -3.51 -21.70 11.57
CA GLY A 38 -4.28 -22.92 11.78
C GLY A 38 -3.46 -24.19 12.00
N GLY A 39 -2.23 -24.08 12.52
CA GLY A 39 -1.36 -25.22 12.84
C GLY A 39 -0.16 -25.45 11.91
N THR A 40 0.05 -24.59 10.90
CA THR A 40 1.29 -24.62 10.11
C THR A 40 2.32 -23.70 10.74
N GLY A 41 3.45 -24.26 11.18
CA GLY A 41 4.58 -23.48 11.67
C GLY A 41 5.22 -22.67 10.55
N LYS A 42 5.45 -21.38 10.81
CA LYS A 42 6.17 -20.47 9.91
C LYS A 42 7.20 -19.70 10.74
N ILE A 43 8.38 -19.50 10.16
CA ILE A 43 9.50 -18.80 10.83
C ILE A 43 9.48 -17.29 10.58
N ALA A 44 8.69 -16.82 9.61
CA ALA A 44 8.48 -15.42 9.28
C ALA A 44 7.15 -15.26 8.54
N GLU A 45 6.50 -14.12 8.73
CA GLU A 45 5.30 -13.69 8.02
C GLU A 45 5.33 -12.18 7.82
N HIS A 46 4.53 -11.70 6.87
CA HIS A 46 4.28 -10.27 6.64
C HIS A 46 2.77 -10.00 6.61
N GLY A 47 2.37 -8.76 6.31
CA GLY A 47 0.96 -8.37 6.17
C GLY A 47 0.33 -7.81 7.44
N GLY A 48 1.12 -7.59 8.48
CA GLY A 48 0.75 -6.76 9.62
C GLY A 48 0.72 -5.27 9.26
N ALA A 49 0.45 -4.45 10.29
CA ALA A 49 0.32 -3.00 10.15
C ALA A 49 1.63 -2.24 10.42
N SER A 50 2.72 -2.92 10.75
CA SER A 50 4.01 -2.28 11.03
C SER A 50 4.68 -1.74 9.76
N PRO A 51 5.50 -0.67 9.88
CA PRO A 51 6.31 -0.17 8.77
C PRO A 51 7.15 -1.27 8.11
N ASP A 52 7.79 -2.14 8.89
CA ASP A 52 8.61 -3.25 8.37
C ASP A 52 7.84 -4.24 7.46
N ASP A 53 6.50 -4.30 7.58
CA ASP A 53 5.64 -5.14 6.74
C ASP A 53 5.09 -4.40 5.50
N ARG A 54 5.13 -3.06 5.49
CA ARG A 54 4.44 -2.21 4.51
C ARG A 54 5.38 -1.34 3.68
N ASP A 55 6.52 -0.94 4.24
CA ASP A 55 7.50 -0.08 3.60
C ASP A 55 8.46 -0.96 2.80
N VAL A 56 8.38 -0.83 1.47
CA VAL A 56 9.22 -1.59 0.53
C VAL A 56 10.12 -0.65 -0.26
N PRO A 57 11.38 -1.03 -0.53
CA PRO A 57 12.27 -0.22 -1.35
C PRO A 57 11.76 -0.16 -2.80
N LEU A 58 11.78 1.04 -3.39
CA LEU A 58 11.42 1.26 -4.79
C LEU A 58 12.65 1.70 -5.58
N VAL A 59 13.01 0.92 -6.61
CA VAL A 59 14.09 1.25 -7.54
C VAL A 59 13.50 1.42 -8.94
N ILE A 60 13.87 2.50 -9.62
CA ILE A 60 13.41 2.82 -10.97
C ILE A 60 14.64 2.91 -11.86
N SER A 61 14.56 2.31 -13.05
CA SER A 61 15.61 2.36 -14.05
C SER A 61 14.98 2.50 -15.44
N GLY A 62 15.51 3.41 -16.25
CA GLY A 62 15.05 3.61 -17.62
C GLY A 62 16.03 4.46 -18.44
N ALA A 63 15.75 4.59 -19.73
CA ALA A 63 16.64 5.22 -20.72
C ALA A 63 17.02 6.69 -20.39
N ASN A 64 16.23 7.37 -19.54
CA ASN A 64 16.44 8.76 -19.16
C ASN A 64 17.30 8.93 -17.89
N ASP A 65 17.67 7.85 -17.21
CA ASP A 65 18.43 7.86 -15.96
C ASP A 65 19.91 7.59 -16.22
N ARG A 66 20.62 8.63 -16.68
CA ARG A 66 22.06 8.53 -17.00
C ARG A 66 22.95 8.52 -15.75
N ASN A 67 22.48 9.11 -14.65
CA ASN A 67 23.18 9.16 -13.36
C ASN A 67 22.17 8.73 -12.28
N GLY A 68 22.44 7.59 -11.62
CA GLY A 68 21.62 7.13 -10.50
C GLY A 68 21.59 8.18 -9.38
N HIS A 69 20.44 8.33 -8.73
CA HIS A 69 20.26 9.25 -7.62
C HIS A 69 19.26 8.67 -6.62
N THR A 70 19.38 9.07 -5.36
CA THR A 70 18.44 8.71 -4.30
C THR A 70 17.43 9.84 -4.12
N VAL A 71 16.15 9.52 -4.20
CA VAL A 71 15.06 10.43 -3.85
C VAL A 71 14.61 10.11 -2.43
N THR A 72 14.73 11.06 -1.51
CA THR A 72 14.33 10.89 -0.10
C THR A 72 12.89 11.34 0.18
N ARG A 73 12.20 11.88 -0.84
CA ARG A 73 10.80 12.28 -0.71
C ARG A 73 9.94 11.05 -0.47
N GLN A 74 9.02 11.13 0.50
CA GLN A 74 8.04 10.08 0.75
C GLN A 74 7.18 9.86 -0.50
N VAL A 75 7.00 8.60 -0.84
CA VAL A 75 6.19 8.13 -1.97
C VAL A 75 5.41 6.89 -1.55
N GLU A 76 4.29 6.65 -2.21
CA GLU A 76 3.42 5.49 -1.98
C GLU A 76 3.48 4.53 -3.18
N THR A 77 3.32 3.23 -2.95
CA THR A 77 3.29 2.22 -4.02
C THR A 77 2.11 2.41 -4.98
N THR A 78 1.03 3.07 -4.54
CA THR A 78 -0.10 3.48 -5.39
C THR A 78 0.32 4.41 -6.53
N GLN A 79 1.44 5.12 -6.39
CA GLN A 79 1.97 6.03 -7.41
C GLN A 79 2.65 5.30 -8.58
N ILE A 80 2.90 3.99 -8.48
CA ILE A 80 3.59 3.21 -9.52
C ILE A 80 2.76 3.17 -10.81
N ALA A 81 1.49 2.78 -10.73
CA ALA A 81 0.60 2.65 -11.89
C ALA A 81 0.47 3.97 -12.69
N PRO A 82 0.12 5.14 -12.10
CA PRO A 82 0.06 6.39 -12.85
C PRO A 82 1.42 6.82 -13.42
N THR A 83 2.53 6.42 -12.80
CA THR A 83 3.88 6.68 -13.34
C THR A 83 4.15 5.86 -14.59
N ILE A 84 3.76 4.58 -14.62
CA ILE A 84 3.88 3.72 -15.79
C ILE A 84 3.07 4.29 -16.96
N LEU A 85 1.81 4.67 -16.73
CA LEU A 85 0.98 5.28 -17.78
C LEU A 85 1.65 6.54 -18.35
N LYS A 86 2.13 7.43 -17.48
CA LYS A 86 2.85 8.64 -17.91
C LYS A 86 4.12 8.32 -18.72
N ALA A 87 4.89 7.31 -18.32
CA ALA A 87 6.09 6.89 -19.04
C ALA A 87 5.78 6.32 -20.44
N LEU A 88 4.61 5.69 -20.60
CA LEU A 88 4.11 5.17 -21.88
C LEU A 88 3.38 6.23 -22.72
N GLY A 89 3.26 7.48 -22.25
CA GLY A 89 2.50 8.53 -22.93
C GLY A 89 0.97 8.35 -22.85
N LEU A 90 0.48 7.56 -21.89
CA LEU A 90 -0.94 7.32 -21.63
C LEU A 90 -1.45 8.27 -20.53
N ASP A 91 -2.77 8.53 -20.52
CA ASP A 91 -3.42 9.39 -19.54
C ASP A 91 -3.64 8.66 -18.19
N PRO A 92 -2.99 9.10 -17.08
CA PRO A 92 -3.18 8.49 -15.77
C PRO A 92 -4.62 8.54 -15.24
N ASN A 93 -5.44 9.49 -15.70
CA ASN A 93 -6.85 9.57 -15.30
C ASN A 93 -7.68 8.41 -15.84
N GLN A 94 -7.15 7.56 -16.71
CA GLN A 94 -7.81 6.30 -17.08
C GLN A 94 -7.85 5.30 -15.90
N LEU A 95 -7.06 5.51 -14.85
CA LEU A 95 -7.14 4.71 -13.63
C LEU A 95 -8.22 5.27 -12.71
N GLN A 96 -9.21 4.44 -12.37
CA GLN A 96 -10.25 4.81 -11.41
C GLN A 96 -9.67 5.25 -10.06
N ALA A 97 -8.63 4.58 -9.57
CA ALA A 97 -7.96 4.94 -8.32
C ALA A 97 -7.39 6.36 -8.37
N VAL A 98 -6.83 6.81 -9.50
CA VAL A 98 -6.34 8.20 -9.64
C VAL A 98 -7.50 9.19 -9.54
N GLN A 99 -8.65 8.88 -10.13
CA GLN A 99 -9.83 9.74 -10.06
C GLN A 99 -10.42 9.82 -8.64
N ILE A 100 -10.45 8.70 -7.92
CA ILE A 100 -11.03 8.61 -6.57
C ILE A 100 -10.08 9.18 -5.52
N GLU A 101 -8.80 8.80 -5.56
CA GLU A 101 -7.82 9.07 -4.51
C GLU A 101 -6.95 10.30 -4.80
N GLY A 102 -6.98 10.82 -6.03
CA GLY A 102 -6.10 11.91 -6.45
C GLY A 102 -4.62 11.53 -6.54
N THR A 103 -4.33 10.23 -6.65
CA THR A 103 -2.98 9.67 -6.63
C THR A 103 -2.14 10.23 -7.78
N LYS A 104 -1.01 10.84 -7.43
CA LYS A 104 -0.10 11.47 -8.40
C LYS A 104 0.96 10.49 -8.85
N ALA A 105 1.44 10.63 -10.08
CA ALA A 105 2.67 9.97 -10.52
C ALA A 105 3.85 10.36 -9.60
N LEU A 106 4.85 9.48 -9.56
CA LEU A 106 6.08 9.65 -8.79
C LEU A 106 6.78 10.98 -9.17
N PRO A 107 7.54 11.57 -8.22
CA PRO A 107 8.36 12.75 -8.53
C PRO A 107 9.23 12.50 -9.75
N GLN A 108 9.25 13.45 -10.66
CA GLN A 108 10.35 13.55 -11.61
C GLN A 108 11.36 14.53 -11.01
N ARG A 109 12.45 13.97 -10.48
CA ARG A 109 13.59 14.69 -9.87
C ARG A 109 13.21 15.59 -8.71
#